data_AF-A0A498FFC6-F1
#
_entry.id   AF-A0A498FFC6-F1
#
_cell.length_a   1.000
_cell.length_b   1.000
_cell.length_c   1.000
_cell.angle_alpha   90.00
_cell.angle_beta   90.00
_cell.angle_gamma   90.00
#
_symmetry.space_group_name_H-M   'P 1'
#
loop_
_entity.id
_entity.type
_entity.pdbx_description
1 polymer ?
#
loop_
_entity_poly.entity_id
_entity_poly.type
_entity_poly.pdbx_seq_one_letter_code
_entity_poly.pdbx_strand_id
1 'polypeptide(L)' 'MTRVEVEYCVPCGMLNRAQDVSEAILKQFGEGVDEVALVTGDDGVFVVRADGEVVFDKTEDEYDVDAIVRAVKPHVGATA' A
#
# COMPACT_ATOMS: atom_id res chain seq x y z
N MET A 1 -11.55 6.33 9.04
CA MET A 1 -11.28 4.89 9.18
C MET A 1 -10.77 4.46 7.81
N THR A 2 -9.50 4.05 7.74
CA THR A 2 -8.70 3.99 6.50
C THR A 2 -8.32 2.55 6.17
N ARG A 3 -8.74 2.09 4.99
CA ARG A 3 -8.35 0.79 4.42
C ARG A 3 -7.21 0.99 3.42
N VAL A 4 -6.14 0.22 3.59
CA VAL A 4 -5.02 0.21 2.64
C VAL A 4 -4.97 -1.13 1.91
N GLU A 5 -4.79 -1.09 0.59
CA GLU A 5 -4.68 -2.27 -0.26
C GLU A 5 -3.34 -2.24 -1.00
N VAL A 6 -2.59 -3.34 -0.94
CA VAL A 6 -1.37 -3.54 -1.71
C VAL A 6 -1.64 -4.65 -2.71
N GLU A 7 -1.98 -4.27 -3.93
CA GLU A 7 -2.22 -5.19 -5.05
C GLU A 7 -0.89 -5.57 -5.69
N TYR A 8 -0.59 -6.87 -5.80
CA TYR A 8 0.70 -7.35 -6.30
C TYR A 8 0.55 -8.55 -7.23
N CYS A 9 1.41 -8.60 -8.25
CA CYS A 9 1.52 -9.75 -9.14
C CYS A 9 2.10 -10.97 -8.41
N VAL A 10 1.28 -12.01 -8.25
CA VAL A 10 1.67 -13.27 -7.60
C VAL A 10 2.77 -14.02 -8.38
N PRO A 11 2.64 -14.30 -9.70
CA PRO A 11 3.66 -15.04 -10.43
C PRO A 11 4.97 -14.26 -10.64
N CYS A 12 4.99 -12.95 -10.36
CA CYS A 12 6.14 -12.08 -10.58
C CYS A 12 7.11 -12.01 -9.38
N GLY A 13 6.79 -12.68 -8.26
CA GLY A 13 7.63 -12.66 -7.05
C GLY A 13 7.58 -11.34 -6.26
N MET A 14 6.50 -10.55 -6.41
CA MET A 14 6.36 -9.25 -5.77
C MET A 14 5.91 -9.30 -4.30
N LEU A 15 5.64 -10.49 -3.76
CA LEU A 15 5.11 -10.67 -2.39
C LEU A 15 6.00 -10.02 -1.33
N ASN A 16 7.33 -10.18 -1.41
CA ASN A 16 8.24 -9.59 -0.40
C ASN A 16 8.12 -8.06 -0.36
N ARG A 17 8.04 -7.41 -1.53
CA ARG A 17 7.83 -5.95 -1.60
C ARG A 17 6.48 -5.55 -1.04
N ALA A 18 5.44 -6.33 -1.33
CA ALA A 18 4.11 -6.06 -0.79
C ALA A 18 4.08 -6.19 0.75
N GLN A 19 4.81 -7.17 1.30
CA GLN A 19 5.00 -7.35 2.73
C GLN A 19 5.81 -6.19 3.35
N ASP A 20 6.91 -5.77 2.73
CA ASP A 20 7.74 -4.64 3.20
C ASP A 20 6.91 -3.36 3.33
N VAL A 21 6.12 -3.03 2.29
CA VAL A 21 5.22 -1.87 2.29
C VAL A 21 4.15 -2.02 3.37
N SER A 22 3.52 -3.19 3.47
CA SER A 22 2.46 -3.43 4.46
C SER A 22 2.98 -3.33 5.90
N GLU A 23 4.15 -3.89 6.17
CA GLU A 23 4.80 -3.82 7.48
C GLU A 23 5.16 -2.38 7.83
N ALA A 24 5.71 -1.61 6.90
CA ALA A 24 6.08 -0.22 7.12
C ALA A 24 4.84 0.66 7.44
N ILE A 25 3.74 0.45 6.71
CA ILE A 25 2.48 1.15 6.96
C ILE A 25 1.92 0.80 8.34
N LEU A 26 1.86 -0.49 8.70
CA LEU A 26 1.36 -0.93 10.00
C LEU A 26 2.24 -0.47 11.17
N LYS A 27 3.57 -0.45 11.00
CA LYS A 27 4.49 0.11 12.00
C LYS A 27 4.25 1.59 12.25
N GLN A 28 3.95 2.35 11.19
CA GLN A 28 3.81 3.80 11.28
C GLN A 28 2.40 4.26 11.67
N PHE A 29 1.37 3.54 11.23
CA PHE A 29 -0.03 3.97 11.31
C PHE A 29 -0.96 2.92 11.93
N GLY A 30 -0.46 1.87 12.59
CA GLY A 30 -1.28 0.75 13.07
C GLY A 30 -2.46 1.09 13.98
N GLU A 31 -2.47 2.26 14.62
CA GLU A 31 -3.61 2.75 15.41
C GLU A 31 -4.58 3.66 14.62
N GLY A 32 -4.21 4.04 13.39
CA GLY A 32 -4.96 4.97 12.53
C GLY A 32 -5.48 4.36 11.22
N VAL A 33 -5.14 3.10 10.92
CA VAL A 33 -5.69 2.31 9.81
C VAL A 33 -6.51 1.15 10.34
N ASP A 34 -7.55 0.76 9.61
CA ASP A 34 -8.40 -0.37 10.02
C ASP A 34 -7.81 -1.70 9.57
N GLU A 35 -7.26 -1.71 8.35
CA GLU A 35 -6.64 -2.89 7.75
C GLU A 35 -5.63 -2.50 6.67
N VAL A 36 -4.65 -3.39 6.49
CA VAL A 36 -3.77 -3.42 5.33
C VAL A 36 -3.94 -4.77 4.66
N ALA A 37 -4.48 -4.78 3.45
CA ALA A 37 -4.80 -6.00 2.70
C ALA A 37 -3.76 -6.26 1.60
N LEU A 38 -3.18 -7.46 1.60
CA LEU A 38 -2.41 -7.97 0.46
C LEU A 38 -3.38 -8.54 -0.58
N VAL A 39 -3.56 -7.84 -1.70
CA VAL A 39 -4.48 -8.22 -2.76
C VAL A 39 -3.70 -8.90 -3.88
N THR A 40 -4.10 -10.11 -4.27
CA THR A 40 -3.43 -10.84 -5.35
C THR A 40 -3.90 -10.35 -6.71
N GLY A 41 -2.95 -10.11 -7.62
CA GLY A 41 -3.21 -9.80 -9.02
C GLY A 41 -2.19 -10.46 -9.95
N ASP A 42 -2.21 -10.02 -11.21
CA ASP A 42 -1.44 -10.58 -12.32
C ASP A 42 -0.81 -9.46 -13.19
N ASP A 43 -0.26 -9.81 -14.36
CA ASP A 43 0.27 -8.86 -15.36
C ASP A 43 1.30 -7.85 -14.83
N GLY A 44 2.08 -8.27 -13.83
CA GLY A 44 3.11 -7.44 -13.22
C GLY A 44 2.58 -6.36 -12.29
N VAL A 45 1.29 -6.27 -12.00
CA VAL A 45 0.72 -5.20 -11.15
C VAL A 45 1.49 -5.02 -9.83
N PHE A 46 1.70 -3.76 -9.43
CA PHE A 46 2.07 -3.38 -8.09
C PHE A 46 1.52 -1.99 -7.79
N VAL A 47 0.39 -1.95 -7.10
CA VAL A 47 -0.35 -0.72 -6.82
C VAL A 47 -0.71 -0.67 -5.34
N VAL A 48 -0.55 0.50 -4.73
CA VAL A 48 -1.00 0.75 -3.35
C VAL A 48 -2.17 1.72 -3.40
N ARG A 49 -3.26 1.36 -2.71
CA ARG A 49 -4.45 2.20 -2.58
C ARG A 49 -4.72 2.52 -1.11
N ALA A 50 -5.13 3.74 -0.82
CA ALA A 50 -5.66 4.15 0.47
C ALA A 50 -7.09 4.65 0.26
N ASP A 51 -8.08 4.02 0.90
CA ASP A 51 -9.51 4.29 0.73
C ASP A 51 -9.97 4.29 -0.74
N GLY A 52 -9.38 3.40 -1.54
CA GLY A 52 -9.65 3.25 -2.98
C GLY A 52 -8.90 4.23 -3.88
N GLU A 53 -8.19 5.22 -3.32
CA GLU A 53 -7.36 6.16 -4.07
C GLU A 53 -5.95 5.59 -4.28
N VAL A 54 -5.44 5.65 -5.51
CA VAL A 54 -4.08 5.19 -5.82
C VAL A 54 -3.06 6.17 -5.25
N VAL A 55 -2.19 5.67 -4.37
CA VAL A 55 -1.10 6.44 -3.76
C VAL A 55 0.29 6.04 -4.29
N PHE A 56 0.36 4.90 -5.00
CA PHE A 56 1.56 4.42 -5.67
C PHE A 56 1.18 3.48 -6.82
N ASP A 57 1.79 3.67 -7.98
CA ASP A 57 1.77 2.71 -9.09
C ASP A 57 3.19 2.51 -9.63
N LYS A 58 3.68 1.26 -9.63
CA LYS A 58 5.04 0.96 -10.11
C LYS A 58 5.34 1.35 -11.56
N THR A 59 4.31 1.64 -12.36
CA THR A 59 4.45 2.05 -13.77
C THR A 59 4.72 3.54 -13.90
N GLU A 60 4.26 4.33 -12.93
CA GLU A 60 4.36 5.78 -12.90
C GLU A 60 5.40 6.28 -11.88
N ASP A 61 5.63 5.50 -10.81
CA ASP A 61 6.42 5.88 -9.65
C ASP A 61 7.67 5.00 -9.44
N GLU A 62 8.71 5.57 -8.83
CA GLU A 62 9.87 4.82 -8.35
C GLU A 62 9.53 4.11 -7.02
N TYR A 63 9.87 2.82 -6.93
CA TYR A 63 9.63 2.04 -5.72
C TYR A 63 10.51 2.53 -4.56
N ASP A 64 9.88 3.22 -3.61
CA ASP A 64 10.46 3.68 -2.36
C ASP A 64 9.43 3.53 -1.23
N VAL A 65 9.75 2.68 -0.24
CA VAL A 65 8.83 2.35 0.86
C VAL A 65 8.51 3.58 1.71
N ASP A 66 9.49 4.44 1.98
CA ASP A 66 9.31 5.65 2.77
C ASP A 66 8.42 6.67 2.02
N ALA A 67 8.58 6.77 0.70
CA ALA A 67 7.72 7.60 -0.15
C ALA A 67 6.27 7.10 -0.14
N ILE A 68 6.05 5.79 -0.25
CA ILE A 68 4.72 5.18 -0.19
C ILE A 68 4.06 5.45 1.17
N VAL A 69 4.77 5.24 2.27
CA VAL A 69 4.25 5.51 3.63
C VAL A 69 3.88 6.98 3.79
N ARG A 70 4.69 7.90 3.25
CA ARG A 70 4.37 9.34 3.24
C ARG A 70 3.12 9.66 2.42
N ALA A 71 2.92 8.98 1.29
CA ALA A 71 1.76 9.16 0.43
C ALA A 71 0.46 8.64 1.08
N VAL A 72 0.55 7.62 1.95
CA VAL A 72 -0.60 7.10 2.72
C VAL A 72 -1.04 8.07 3.82
N LYS A 73 -0.10 8.84 4.41
CA LYS A 73 -0.35 9.72 5.56
C LYS A 73 -1.59 10.63 5.47
N PRO A 74 -1.90 11.29 4.33
CA PRO A 74 -3.06 12.18 4.22
C PRO A 74 -4.41 11.46 4.38
N HIS A 75 -4.45 10.15 4.13
CA HIS A 75 -5.67 9.34 4.24
C HIS A 75 -5.88 8.84 5.67
N VAL A 76 -4.79 8.67 6.44
CA VAL A 76 -4.82 8.18 7.83
C VAL A 76 -5.43 9.24 8.75
N GLY A 77 -6.55 8.89 9.39
CA GLY A 77 -7.28 9.79 10.30
C GLY A 77 -8.13 10.85 9.60
N ALA A 78 -8.25 10.81 8.27
CA ALA A 78 -9.16 11.65 7.51
C ALA A 78 -10.58 11.07 7.48
N THR A 79 -11.23 10.93 8.63
CA THR A 79 -12.70 11.05 8.75
C THR A 79 -13.10 11.07 10.22
N ALA A 80 -13.65 12.21 10.64
CA ALA A 80 -14.56 12.35 11.77
C ALA A 80 -15.95 11.82 11.40
#